data_AF-A0A9P1MCS9-F1
#
_entry.id   AF-A0A9P1MCS9-F1
#
_cell.length_a   1.000
_cell.length_b   1.000
_cell.length_c   1.000
_cell.angle_alpha   90.00
_cell.angle_beta   90.00
_cell.angle_gamma   90.00
#
_symmetry.space_group_name_H-M   'P 1'
#
loop_
_entity.id
_entity.type
_entity.pdbx_description
1 polymer ?
#
loop_
_entity_poly.entity_id
_entity_poly.type
_entity_poly.pdbx_seq_one_letter_code
_entity_poly.pdbx_strand_id
1 'polypeptide(L)'
;MYTVVFREGIISFHFSPTPHAANVRRRIRQLKDYLMVSSDWISYAIIDDITDVFGPLIHNIEEEVDDIDECIMSSWGTAAKKVEKDDEKVSDDGSSITEVVNTADVLRRAGDCRKRVMSLYRLLGNKADVIKGFAKRCNEQWEVTPHSDIGLYLGDIQDHILTMTSNLSHYEMILARAHGNYLAQINLKMTERSEQTADSLNKLTVLGTIVLPMNIITGLWGMNVWVPGQEYEGDLTWFFCITLGLICFGFACYYAARRVYLI
;
A
#
# COMPACT_ATOMS: atom_id res chain seq x y z
N MET A 1 23.83 -17.24 19.83
CA MET A 1 25.21 -17.74 19.91
C MET A 1 25.98 -16.77 20.79
N TYR A 2 26.68 -17.29 21.79
CA TYR A 2 27.64 -16.51 22.59
C TYR A 2 29.03 -17.03 22.28
N THR A 3 30.00 -16.14 22.19
CA THR A 3 31.37 -16.49 21.80
C THR A 3 32.34 -15.81 22.76
N VAL A 4 33.26 -16.59 23.33
CA VAL A 4 34.34 -16.13 24.20
C VAL A 4 35.66 -16.38 23.49
N VAL A 5 36.41 -15.30 23.25
CA VAL A 5 37.69 -15.33 22.54
C VAL A 5 38.83 -15.39 23.57
N PHE A 6 39.69 -16.39 23.44
CA PHE A 6 40.92 -16.55 24.20
C PHE A 6 42.13 -16.32 23.28
N ARG A 7 43.32 -16.23 23.88
CA ARG A 7 44.58 -16.02 23.16
C ARG A 7 44.88 -17.11 22.12
N GLU A 8 44.45 -18.35 22.38
CA GLU A 8 44.79 -19.54 21.57
C GLU A 8 43.57 -20.22 20.94
N GLY A 9 42.36 -19.70 21.17
CA GLY A 9 41.15 -20.34 20.68
C GLY A 9 39.87 -19.61 21.04
N ILE A 10 38.74 -20.21 20.66
CA ILE A 10 37.40 -19.67 20.89
C ILE A 10 36.50 -20.75 21.48
N ILE A 11 35.68 -20.36 22.45
CA ILE A 11 34.58 -21.18 22.95
C ILE A 11 33.27 -20.53 22.54
N SER A 12 32.37 -21.29 21.91
CA SER A 12 31.04 -20.82 21.53
C SER A 12 29.94 -21.64 22.21
N PHE A 13 28.89 -20.95 22.65
CA PHE A 13 27.73 -21.50 23.33
C PHE A 13 26.47 -21.22 22.51
N HIS A 14 25.63 -22.23 22.32
CA HIS A 14 24.41 -22.15 21.53
C HIS A 14 23.26 -22.83 22.25
N PHE A 15 22.08 -22.21 22.24
CA PHE A 15 20.86 -22.81 22.78
C PHE A 15 20.25 -23.85 21.83
N SER A 16 20.51 -23.71 20.54
CA SER A 16 20.08 -24.61 19.46
C SER A 16 21.25 -24.89 18.51
N PRO A 17 21.25 -26.02 17.79
CA PRO A 17 22.29 -26.30 16.80
C PRO A 17 22.24 -25.25 15.68
N THR A 18 23.38 -24.57 15.46
CA THR A 18 23.52 -23.52 14.44
C THR A 18 24.60 -23.91 13.42
N PRO A 19 24.43 -23.59 12.13
CA PRO A 19 25.37 -23.97 11.07
C PRO A 19 26.65 -23.12 11.04
N HIS A 20 26.67 -21.93 11.66
CA HIS A 20 27.75 -20.95 11.51
C HIS A 20 29.14 -21.49 11.85
N ALA A 21 29.28 -22.20 12.97
CA ALA A 21 30.56 -22.78 13.36
C ALA A 21 31.04 -23.86 12.38
N ALA A 22 30.13 -24.58 11.70
CA ALA A 22 30.47 -25.56 10.69
C ALA A 22 30.89 -24.90 9.37
N ASN A 23 30.21 -23.82 8.96
CA ASN A 23 30.57 -23.03 7.78
C ASN A 23 31.98 -22.45 7.91
N VAL A 24 32.28 -21.79 9.03
CA VAL A 24 33.60 -21.23 9.30
C VAL A 24 34.67 -22.32 9.33
N ARG A 25 34.38 -23.49 9.91
CA ARG A 25 35.32 -24.63 9.90
C ARG A 25 35.59 -25.14 8.48
N ARG A 26 34.59 -25.14 7.60
CA ARG A 26 34.75 -25.47 6.19
C ARG A 26 35.62 -24.43 5.48
N ARG A 27 35.39 -23.13 5.73
CA ARG A 27 36.18 -22.00 5.22
C ARG A 27 37.65 -22.10 5.66
N ILE A 28 37.90 -22.41 6.94
CA ILE A 28 39.24 -22.66 7.48
C ILE A 28 39.94 -23.80 6.74
N ARG A 29 39.24 -24.91 6.50
CA ARG A 29 39.83 -26.08 5.81
C ARG A 29 40.21 -25.75 4.36
N GLN A 30 39.47 -24.86 3.70
CA GLN A 30 39.76 -24.41 2.33
C GLN A 30 40.92 -23.39 2.27
N LEU A 31 41.08 -22.56 3.30
CA LEU A 31 42.09 -21.49 3.34
C LEU A 31 43.34 -21.85 4.15
N LYS A 32 43.45 -23.09 4.63
CA LYS A 32 44.51 -23.55 5.54
C LYS A 32 45.93 -23.33 4.99
N ASP A 33 46.09 -23.38 3.68
CA ASP A 33 47.40 -23.25 3.02
C ASP A 33 47.80 -21.79 2.75
N TYR A 34 46.86 -20.84 2.88
CA TYR A 34 47.04 -19.44 2.50
C TYR A 34 46.93 -18.45 3.67
N LEU A 35 46.36 -18.87 4.80
CA LEU A 35 46.04 -17.97 5.91
C LEU A 35 46.48 -18.53 7.25
N MET A 36 47.17 -17.73 8.04
CA MET A 36 47.45 -18.03 9.44
C MET A 36 46.18 -17.85 10.27
N VAL A 37 45.61 -18.96 10.73
CA VAL A 37 44.37 -18.96 11.51
C VAL A 37 44.67 -18.52 12.94
N SER A 38 44.34 -17.26 13.27
CA SER A 38 44.34 -16.72 14.64
C SER A 38 42.97 -16.87 15.29
N SER A 39 42.90 -16.88 16.62
CA SER A 39 41.64 -16.81 17.35
C SER A 39 40.84 -15.58 16.97
N ASP A 40 41.48 -14.43 16.76
CA ASP A 40 40.79 -13.20 16.34
C ASP A 40 40.15 -13.35 14.96
N TRP A 41 40.85 -13.99 14.01
CA TRP A 41 40.33 -14.24 12.66
C TRP A 41 39.13 -15.19 12.68
N ILE A 42 39.15 -16.22 13.53
CA ILE A 42 37.99 -17.13 13.69
C ILE A 42 36.80 -16.36 14.26
N SER A 43 37.03 -15.41 15.18
CA SER A 43 35.97 -14.57 15.75
C SER A 43 35.33 -13.70 14.68
N TYR A 44 36.16 -13.03 13.87
CA TYR A 44 35.71 -12.29 12.69
C TYR A 44 34.88 -13.17 11.75
N ALA A 45 35.39 -14.34 11.35
CA ALA A 45 34.72 -15.22 10.40
C ALA A 45 33.36 -15.73 10.90
N ILE A 46 33.20 -15.90 12.22
CA ILE A 46 31.90 -16.23 12.84
C ILE A 46 30.93 -15.05 12.75
N ILE A 47 31.40 -13.82 13.03
CA ILE A 47 30.55 -12.63 12.95
C ILE A 47 30.13 -12.40 11.49
N ASP A 48 31.07 -12.53 10.54
CA ASP A 48 30.86 -12.41 9.09
C ASP A 48 29.78 -13.38 8.58
N ASP A 49 29.91 -14.68 8.90
CA ASP A 49 28.92 -15.70 8.51
C ASP A 49 27.54 -15.45 9.13
N ILE A 50 27.47 -14.87 10.33
CA ILE A 50 26.20 -14.44 10.94
C ILE A 50 25.63 -13.22 10.21
N THR A 51 26.47 -12.26 9.81
CA THR A 51 26.03 -11.06 9.10
C THR A 51 25.54 -11.36 7.68
N ASP A 52 26.17 -12.31 7.00
CA ASP A 52 25.80 -12.73 5.64
C ASP A 52 24.38 -13.31 5.58
N VAL A 53 23.88 -13.90 6.67
CA VAL A 53 22.53 -14.46 6.76
C VAL A 53 21.44 -13.37 6.64
N PHE A 54 21.75 -12.12 6.97
CA PHE A 54 20.79 -11.02 6.81
C PHE A 54 20.63 -10.60 5.35
N GLY A 55 21.62 -10.83 4.48
CA GLY A 55 21.56 -10.44 3.07
C GLY A 55 20.32 -10.96 2.35
N PRO A 56 20.08 -12.29 2.33
CA PRO A 56 18.87 -12.86 1.71
C PRO A 56 17.56 -12.37 2.33
N LEU A 57 17.55 -12.10 3.64
CA LEU A 57 16.35 -11.58 4.31
C LEU A 57 16.03 -10.15 3.87
N ILE A 58 17.05 -9.34 3.64
CA ILE A 58 16.90 -7.97 3.14
C ILE A 58 16.47 -7.98 1.68
N HIS A 59 17.01 -8.88 0.85
CA HIS A 59 16.59 -9.01 -0.54
C HIS A 59 15.12 -9.43 -0.68
N ASN A 60 14.64 -10.37 0.16
CA ASN A 60 13.21 -10.70 0.18
C ASN A 60 12.33 -9.51 0.61
N ILE A 61 12.85 -8.60 1.43
CA ILE A 61 12.14 -7.37 1.82
C ILE A 61 12.13 -6.39 0.66
N GLU A 62 13.24 -6.24 -0.04
CA GLU A 62 13.37 -5.42 -1.26
C GLU A 62 12.33 -5.83 -2.30
N GLU A 63 12.31 -7.11 -2.69
CA GLU A 63 11.34 -7.64 -3.65
C GLU A 63 9.89 -7.38 -3.21
N GLU A 64 9.55 -7.65 -1.94
CA GLU A 64 8.19 -7.43 -1.43
C GLU A 64 7.82 -5.93 -1.42
N VAL A 65 8.76 -5.03 -1.14
CA VAL A 65 8.52 -3.57 -1.15
C VAL A 65 8.30 -3.06 -2.56
N ASP A 66 9.13 -3.51 -3.51
CA ASP A 66 8.99 -3.16 -4.93
C ASP A 66 7.67 -3.68 -5.51
N ASP A 67 7.29 -4.92 -5.19
CA ASP A 67 6.00 -5.51 -5.57
C ASP A 67 4.81 -4.69 -5.04
N ILE A 68 4.89 -4.20 -3.80
CA ILE A 68 3.84 -3.39 -3.19
C ILE A 68 3.75 -2.02 -3.88
N ASP A 69 4.88 -1.38 -4.16
CA ASP A 69 4.92 -0.09 -4.84
C ASP A 69 4.39 -0.20 -6.28
N GLU A 70 4.80 -1.23 -7.02
CA GLU A 70 4.29 -1.50 -8.37
C GLU A 70 2.79 -1.80 -8.38
N CYS A 71 2.28 -2.53 -7.39
CA CYS A 71 0.84 -2.79 -7.27
C CYS A 71 0.04 -1.48 -7.08
N ILE A 72 0.53 -0.57 -6.25
CA ILE A 72 -0.10 0.74 -6.01
C ILE A 72 0.05 1.66 -7.24
N MET A 73 1.15 1.56 -7.98
CA MET A 73 1.39 2.37 -9.17
C MET A 73 0.61 1.87 -10.38
N SER A 74 0.50 0.56 -10.57
CA SER A 74 -0.32 -0.04 -11.64
C SER A 74 -1.82 0.18 -11.42
N SER A 75 -2.29 0.20 -10.16
CA SER A 75 -3.66 0.60 -9.84
C SER A 75 -3.92 2.07 -10.20
N TRP A 76 -2.92 2.95 -10.04
CA TRP A 76 -2.99 4.34 -10.51
C TRP A 76 -3.02 4.44 -12.04
N GLY A 77 -2.06 3.80 -12.71
CA GLY A 77 -1.92 3.87 -14.17
C GLY A 77 -3.15 3.34 -14.90
N THR A 78 -3.77 2.28 -14.39
CA THR A 78 -5.02 1.74 -14.96
C THR A 78 -6.21 2.66 -14.72
N ALA A 79 -6.30 3.28 -13.53
CA ALA A 79 -7.34 4.27 -13.23
C ALA A 79 -7.23 5.52 -14.11
N ALA A 80 -6.03 6.10 -14.20
CA ALA A 80 -5.77 7.26 -15.06
C ALA A 80 -6.06 6.98 -16.54
N LYS A 81 -5.71 5.77 -17.02
CA LYS A 81 -5.95 5.36 -18.41
C LYS A 81 -7.41 5.02 -18.72
N LYS A 82 -8.22 4.67 -17.70
CA LYS A 82 -9.70 4.56 -17.83
C LYS A 82 -10.33 5.95 -18.00
N VAL A 83 -9.88 6.96 -17.24
CA VAL A 83 -10.37 8.35 -17.36
C VAL A 83 -10.15 8.92 -18.77
N GLU A 84 -9.05 8.59 -19.45
CA GLU A 84 -8.80 9.03 -20.83
C GLU A 84 -9.64 8.29 -21.90
N LYS A 85 -10.30 7.18 -21.56
CA LYS A 85 -10.96 6.27 -22.54
C LYS A 85 -12.47 6.18 -22.41
N ASP A 86 -13.11 7.08 -21.66
CA ASP A 86 -14.56 7.11 -21.47
C ASP A 86 -15.38 7.53 -22.72
N ASP A 87 -14.78 7.59 -23.91
CA ASP A 87 -15.49 7.76 -25.18
C ASP A 87 -15.93 6.45 -25.88
N GLU A 88 -15.54 5.25 -25.41
CA GLU A 88 -15.99 4.00 -26.05
C GLU A 88 -16.44 2.89 -25.08
N LYS A 89 -17.77 2.79 -24.95
CA LYS A 89 -18.62 1.63 -24.59
C LYS A 89 -18.18 0.69 -23.44
N VAL A 90 -19.00 0.78 -22.40
CA VAL A 90 -19.23 -0.14 -21.28
C VAL A 90 -19.55 -1.57 -21.75
N SER A 91 -18.76 -2.54 -21.26
CA SER A 91 -19.20 -3.87 -20.81
C SER A 91 -18.03 -4.57 -20.09
N ASP A 92 -18.09 -4.67 -18.75
CA ASP A 92 -18.00 -5.95 -18.03
C ASP A 92 -18.00 -5.72 -16.49
N ASP A 93 -18.93 -6.40 -15.83
CA ASP A 93 -19.43 -6.20 -14.45
C ASP A 93 -18.58 -6.97 -13.40
N GLY A 94 -17.38 -7.43 -13.76
CA GLY A 94 -16.48 -8.21 -12.88
C GLY A 94 -15.29 -7.45 -12.27
N SER A 95 -14.96 -6.25 -12.75
CA SER A 95 -13.69 -5.59 -12.36
C SER A 95 -13.73 -4.83 -11.04
N SER A 96 -14.91 -4.41 -10.56
CA SER A 96 -15.06 -3.60 -9.35
C SER A 96 -14.77 -4.38 -8.06
N ILE A 97 -15.22 -5.65 -7.96
CA ILE A 97 -14.96 -6.51 -6.81
C ILE A 97 -13.49 -6.96 -6.78
N THR A 98 -12.93 -7.27 -7.95
CA THR A 98 -11.52 -7.69 -8.09
C THR A 98 -10.55 -6.56 -7.73
N GLU A 99 -10.84 -5.31 -8.12
CA GLU A 99 -10.03 -4.14 -7.73
C GLU A 99 -10.08 -3.86 -6.22
N VAL A 100 -11.25 -4.01 -5.57
CA VAL A 100 -11.44 -3.76 -4.12
C VAL A 100 -10.77 -4.83 -3.25
N VAL A 101 -10.82 -6.10 -3.68
CA VAL A 101 -10.11 -7.20 -2.99
C VAL A 101 -8.61 -6.98 -3.05
N ASN A 102 -8.08 -6.53 -4.19
CA ASN A 102 -6.65 -6.25 -4.35
C ASN A 102 -6.18 -5.08 -3.45
N THR A 103 -7.02 -4.06 -3.25
CA THR A 103 -6.68 -2.89 -2.43
C THR A 103 -6.52 -3.26 -0.95
N ALA A 104 -7.51 -3.96 -0.36
CA ALA A 104 -7.44 -4.37 1.05
C ALA A 104 -6.25 -5.30 1.33
N ASP A 105 -5.92 -6.18 0.38
CA ASP A 105 -4.78 -7.09 0.48
C ASP A 105 -3.44 -6.35 0.42
N VAL A 106 -3.30 -5.33 -0.45
CA VAL A 106 -2.09 -4.50 -0.53
C VAL A 106 -1.82 -3.78 0.78
N LEU A 107 -2.85 -3.20 1.42
CA LEU A 107 -2.66 -2.50 2.70
C LEU A 107 -2.20 -3.46 3.80
N ARG A 108 -2.77 -4.68 3.84
CA ARG A 108 -2.37 -5.71 4.80
C ARG A 108 -0.93 -6.16 4.56
N ARG A 109 -0.56 -6.43 3.31
CA ARG A 109 0.81 -6.78 2.90
C ARG A 109 1.80 -5.68 3.26
N ALA A 110 1.47 -4.42 2.98
CA ALA A 110 2.29 -3.27 3.37
C ALA A 110 2.49 -3.19 4.89
N GLY A 111 1.44 -3.41 5.67
CA GLY A 111 1.54 -3.45 7.14
C GLY A 111 2.45 -4.56 7.65
N ASP A 112 2.36 -5.76 7.09
CA ASP A 112 3.19 -6.89 7.49
C ASP A 112 4.64 -6.76 7.02
N CYS A 113 4.87 -6.23 5.81
CA CYS A 113 6.19 -5.88 5.31
C CYS A 113 6.87 -4.85 6.22
N ARG A 114 6.15 -3.78 6.62
CA ARG A 114 6.66 -2.76 7.55
C ARG A 114 7.11 -3.36 8.88
N LYS A 115 6.36 -4.33 9.43
CA LYS A 115 6.76 -5.04 10.66
C LYS A 115 8.06 -5.81 10.47
N ARG A 116 8.26 -6.49 9.33
CA ARG A 116 9.49 -7.22 9.01
C ARG A 116 10.69 -6.26 8.89
N VAL A 117 10.53 -5.16 8.15
CA VAL A 117 11.55 -4.09 8.01
C VAL A 117 11.95 -3.55 9.38
N MET A 118 10.98 -3.14 10.20
CA MET A 118 11.24 -2.58 11.54
C MET A 118 11.88 -3.60 12.48
N SER A 119 11.49 -4.88 12.38
CA SER A 119 12.11 -5.94 13.17
C SER A 119 13.58 -6.13 12.82
N LEU A 120 13.93 -6.20 11.53
CA LEU A 120 15.34 -6.30 11.11
C LEU A 120 16.13 -5.04 11.44
N TYR A 121 15.55 -3.86 11.20
CA TYR A 121 16.19 -2.58 11.52
C TYR A 121 16.56 -2.48 13.00
N ARG A 122 15.63 -2.87 13.91
CA ARG A 122 15.90 -2.88 15.35
C ARG A 122 16.94 -3.92 15.77
N LEU A 123 17.03 -5.05 15.07
CA LEU A 123 18.03 -6.08 15.33
C LEU A 123 19.44 -5.67 14.88
N LEU A 124 19.56 -4.98 13.75
CA LEU A 124 20.84 -4.57 13.16
C LEU A 124 21.36 -3.23 13.69
N GLY A 125 20.47 -2.26 13.96
CA GLY A 125 20.87 -0.90 14.35
C GLY A 125 21.80 -0.86 15.57
N ASN A 126 21.42 -1.54 16.66
CA ASN A 126 22.25 -1.59 17.86
C ASN A 126 23.54 -2.42 17.67
N LYS A 127 23.58 -3.34 16.69
CA LYS A 127 24.75 -4.19 16.44
C LYS A 127 25.84 -3.43 15.70
N ALA A 128 25.48 -2.53 14.79
CA ALA A 128 26.42 -1.66 14.08
C ALA A 128 27.28 -0.85 15.08
N ASP A 129 26.63 -0.26 16.09
CA ASP A 129 27.31 0.52 17.13
C ASP A 129 28.23 -0.33 18.01
N VAL A 130 27.82 -1.57 18.32
CA VAL A 130 28.64 -2.50 19.11
C VAL A 130 29.90 -2.91 18.33
N ILE A 131 29.76 -3.24 17.04
CA ILE A 131 30.91 -3.58 16.20
C ILE A 131 31.82 -2.38 16.01
N LYS A 132 31.28 -1.19 15.79
CA LYS A 132 32.05 0.06 15.71
C LYS A 132 32.83 0.34 17.00
N GLY A 133 32.17 0.18 18.15
CA GLY A 133 32.82 0.32 19.45
C GLY A 133 33.89 -0.74 19.70
N PHE A 134 33.67 -1.97 19.23
CA PHE A 134 34.63 -3.07 19.32
C PHE A 134 35.85 -2.81 18.43
N ALA A 135 35.65 -2.49 17.16
CA ALA A 135 36.70 -2.15 16.19
C ALA A 135 37.56 -0.98 16.69
N LYS A 136 36.93 0.09 17.21
CA LYS A 136 37.65 1.24 17.78
C LYS A 136 38.53 0.84 18.97
N ARG A 137 38.00 0.04 19.90
CA ARG A 137 38.76 -0.42 21.08
C ARG A 137 39.92 -1.34 20.72
N CYS A 138 39.76 -2.21 19.73
CA CYS A 138 40.84 -3.05 19.21
C CYS A 138 41.97 -2.22 18.58
N ASN A 139 41.69 -1.01 18.11
CA ASN A 139 42.69 -0.12 17.50
C ASN A 139 43.37 0.82 18.51
N GLU A 140 42.67 1.24 19.58
CA GLU A 140 43.16 2.24 20.54
C GLU A 140 43.88 1.63 21.77
N GLN A 141 43.59 0.38 22.14
CA GLN A 141 44.10 -0.19 23.38
C GLN A 141 44.34 -1.70 23.23
N TRP A 142 45.61 -2.13 23.18
CA TRP A 142 46.19 -3.29 23.88
C TRP A 142 47.51 -3.81 23.24
N GLU A 143 48.50 -4.05 24.09
CA GLU A 143 49.82 -4.66 23.80
C GLU A 143 49.75 -6.18 23.57
N VAL A 144 48.55 -6.78 23.64
CA VAL A 144 48.31 -8.25 23.69
C VAL A 144 47.51 -8.77 22.50
N THR A 145 47.01 -7.91 21.61
CA THR A 145 46.39 -8.29 20.33
C THR A 145 47.44 -8.24 19.22
N PRO A 146 47.64 -9.32 18.44
CA PRO A 146 48.58 -9.29 17.32
C PRO A 146 48.14 -8.26 16.26
N HIS A 147 49.05 -7.32 16.02
CA HIS A 147 49.13 -6.27 15.00
C HIS A 147 48.01 -6.14 13.95
N SER A 148 47.42 -4.93 13.92
CA SER A 148 46.97 -4.15 12.74
C SER A 148 45.81 -4.67 11.86
N ASP A 149 45.68 -5.96 11.59
CA ASP A 149 44.81 -6.41 10.48
C ASP A 149 43.36 -6.66 10.90
N ILE A 150 43.10 -6.93 12.18
CA ILE A 150 41.74 -7.23 12.67
C ILE A 150 40.79 -6.04 12.61
N GLY A 151 41.33 -4.82 12.79
CA GLY A 151 40.55 -3.59 12.71
C GLY A 151 39.98 -3.37 11.31
N LEU A 152 40.73 -3.77 10.27
CA LEU A 152 40.28 -3.70 8.88
C LEU A 152 39.11 -4.66 8.64
N TYR A 153 39.24 -5.91 9.07
CA TYR A 153 38.19 -6.92 8.93
C TYR A 153 36.90 -6.55 9.69
N LEU A 154 37.01 -6.01 10.90
CA LEU A 154 35.85 -5.53 11.65
C LEU A 154 35.22 -4.28 11.03
N GLY A 155 36.02 -3.43 10.38
CA GLY A 155 35.53 -2.29 9.61
C GLY A 155 34.65 -2.71 8.44
N ASP A 156 35.06 -3.75 7.70
CA ASP A 156 34.27 -4.31 6.60
C ASP A 156 32.88 -4.82 7.06
N ILE A 157 32.84 -5.58 8.16
CA ILE A 157 31.57 -6.03 8.75
C ILE A 157 30.72 -4.83 9.20
N GLN A 158 31.34 -3.83 9.81
CA GLN A 158 30.62 -2.63 10.23
C GLN A 158 29.98 -1.95 9.03
N ASP A 159 30.70 -1.77 7.93
CA ASP A 159 30.22 -1.15 6.71
C ASP A 159 29.12 -1.99 6.04
N HIS A 160 29.21 -3.31 6.07
CA HIS A 160 28.14 -4.21 5.63
C HIS A 160 26.86 -4.01 6.45
N ILE A 161 26.94 -4.01 7.79
CA ILE A 161 25.75 -3.78 8.64
C ILE A 161 25.18 -2.37 8.45
N LEU A 162 26.03 -1.36 8.31
CA LEU A 162 25.59 0.02 8.07
C LEU A 162 24.88 0.14 6.73
N THR A 163 25.42 -0.47 5.67
CA THR A 163 24.77 -0.54 4.36
C THR A 163 23.41 -1.23 4.45
N MET A 164 23.34 -2.40 5.10
CA MET A 164 22.09 -3.12 5.33
C MET A 164 21.05 -2.29 6.10
N THR A 165 21.48 -1.57 7.14
CA THR A 165 20.61 -0.71 7.94
C THR A 165 20.10 0.50 7.15
N SER A 166 20.96 1.08 6.30
CA SER A 166 20.60 2.14 5.37
C SER A 166 19.55 1.66 4.36
N ASN A 167 19.74 0.47 3.78
CA ASN A 167 18.78 -0.12 2.85
C ASN A 167 17.41 -0.34 3.51
N LEU A 168 17.39 -0.90 4.73
CA LEU A 168 16.14 -1.05 5.50
C LEU A 168 15.44 0.28 5.78
N SER A 169 16.19 1.35 6.06
CA SER A 169 15.63 2.69 6.20
C SER A 169 15.07 3.23 4.88
N HIS A 170 15.71 2.92 3.76
CA HIS A 170 15.23 3.30 2.44
C HIS A 170 13.91 2.58 2.10
N TYR A 171 13.85 1.27 2.35
CA TYR A 171 12.64 0.47 2.15
C TYR A 171 11.48 0.93 3.05
N GLU A 172 11.74 1.36 4.29
CA GLU A 172 10.71 1.97 5.14
C GLU A 172 10.14 3.25 4.52
N MET A 173 11.00 4.10 3.96
CA MET A 173 10.59 5.36 3.34
C MET A 173 9.76 5.12 2.07
N ILE A 174 10.16 4.16 1.22
CA ILE A 174 9.38 3.76 0.04
C ILE A 174 8.00 3.27 0.49
N LEU A 175 7.95 2.37 1.46
CA LEU A 175 6.70 1.80 1.95
C LEU A 175 5.78 2.87 2.58
N ALA A 176 6.34 3.85 3.30
CA ALA A 176 5.59 4.98 3.85
C ALA A 176 5.00 5.86 2.74
N ARG A 177 5.77 6.12 1.67
CA ARG A 177 5.31 6.87 0.50
C ARG A 177 4.21 6.10 -0.24
N ALA A 178 4.42 4.82 -0.49
CA ALA A 178 3.45 3.95 -1.14
C ALA A 178 2.12 3.92 -0.36
N HIS A 179 2.18 3.81 0.97
CA HIS A 179 1.01 3.90 1.84
C HIS A 179 0.27 5.25 1.72
N GLY A 180 1.01 6.37 1.66
CA GLY A 180 0.44 7.70 1.44
C GLY A 180 -0.23 7.83 0.07
N ASN A 181 0.44 7.39 -0.99
CA ASN A 181 -0.08 7.37 -2.36
C ASN A 181 -1.37 6.54 -2.48
N TYR A 182 -1.40 5.40 -1.79
CA TYR A 182 -2.55 4.50 -1.75
C TYR A 182 -3.77 5.14 -1.06
N LEU A 183 -3.58 5.81 0.08
CA LEU A 183 -4.68 6.54 0.73
C LEU A 183 -5.22 7.67 -0.14
N ALA A 184 -4.35 8.37 -0.88
CA ALA A 184 -4.76 9.39 -1.84
C ALA A 184 -5.65 8.78 -2.94
N GLN A 185 -5.29 7.60 -3.46
CA GLN A 185 -6.11 6.88 -4.45
C GLN A 185 -7.51 6.55 -3.95
N ILE A 186 -7.63 6.04 -2.73
CA ILE A 186 -8.94 5.71 -2.15
C ILE A 186 -9.79 6.97 -2.02
N ASN A 187 -9.23 8.07 -1.53
CA ASN A 187 -9.96 9.33 -1.39
C ASN A 187 -10.43 9.88 -2.75
N LEU A 188 -9.60 9.79 -3.79
CA LEU A 188 -9.99 10.19 -5.15
C LEU A 188 -11.12 9.32 -5.70
N LYS A 189 -10.98 7.98 -5.66
CA LYS A 189 -12.03 7.05 -6.08
C LYS A 189 -13.33 7.23 -5.29
N MET A 190 -13.25 7.60 -4.01
CA MET A 190 -14.43 7.89 -3.20
C MET A 190 -15.10 9.19 -3.61
N THR A 191 -14.32 10.23 -3.90
CA THR A 191 -14.82 11.52 -4.40
C THR A 191 -15.52 11.35 -5.74
N GLU A 192 -14.91 10.62 -6.66
CA GLU A 192 -15.48 10.31 -7.98
C GLU A 192 -16.82 9.54 -7.87
N ARG A 193 -16.89 8.51 -7.01
CA ARG A 193 -18.16 7.80 -6.76
C ARG A 193 -19.22 8.69 -6.11
N SER A 194 -18.81 9.62 -5.25
CA SER A 194 -19.72 10.59 -4.65
C SER A 194 -20.30 11.53 -5.69
N GLU A 195 -19.49 11.97 -6.66
CA GLU A 195 -19.93 12.81 -7.78
C GLU A 195 -20.93 12.06 -8.68
N GLN A 196 -20.61 10.83 -9.07
CA GLN A 196 -21.53 9.97 -9.84
C GLN A 196 -22.87 9.72 -9.11
N THR A 197 -22.81 9.57 -7.79
CA THR A 197 -24.02 9.42 -6.95
C THR A 197 -24.81 10.73 -6.92
N ALA A 198 -24.15 11.88 -6.80
CA ALA A 198 -24.78 13.19 -6.86
C ALA A 198 -25.45 13.44 -8.23
N ASP A 199 -24.79 13.07 -9.32
CA ASP A 199 -25.34 13.16 -10.68
C ASP A 199 -26.56 12.26 -10.88
N SER A 200 -26.51 11.04 -10.35
CA SER A 200 -27.64 10.12 -10.39
C SER A 200 -28.84 10.65 -9.57
N LEU A 201 -28.57 11.24 -8.40
CA LEU A 201 -29.58 11.92 -7.59
C LEU A 201 -30.15 13.14 -8.31
N ASN A 202 -29.33 13.93 -9.00
CA ASN A 202 -29.80 15.06 -9.80
C ASN A 202 -30.78 14.60 -10.90
N LYS A 203 -30.46 13.53 -11.63
CA LYS A 203 -31.36 12.94 -12.65
C LYS A 203 -32.68 12.46 -12.05
N LEU A 204 -32.64 11.76 -10.91
CA LEU A 204 -33.86 11.30 -10.22
C LEU A 204 -34.70 12.47 -9.68
N THR A 205 -34.05 13.51 -9.18
CA THR A 205 -34.73 14.71 -8.64
C THR A 205 -35.50 15.44 -9.74
N VAL A 206 -34.94 15.54 -10.94
CA VAL A 206 -35.63 16.12 -12.12
C VAL A 206 -36.91 15.34 -12.47
N LEU A 207 -36.89 14.01 -12.39
CA LEU A 207 -38.12 13.21 -12.57
C LEU A 207 -39.12 13.49 -11.44
N GLY A 208 -38.66 13.60 -10.21
CA GLY A 208 -39.50 13.94 -9.05
C GLY A 208 -40.19 15.31 -9.17
N THR A 209 -39.49 16.34 -9.64
CA THR A 209 -40.06 17.69 -9.82
C THR A 209 -41.11 17.75 -10.93
N ILE A 210 -41.05 16.85 -11.91
CA ILE A 210 -42.08 16.70 -12.96
C ILE A 210 -43.33 15.99 -12.40
N VAL A 211 -43.13 14.92 -11.62
CA VAL A 211 -44.22 14.07 -11.11
C VAL A 211 -45.01 14.72 -9.98
N LEU A 212 -44.37 15.46 -9.08
CA LEU A 212 -45.01 16.05 -7.89
C LEU A 212 -46.21 16.97 -8.21
N PRO A 213 -46.11 17.98 -9.11
CA PRO A 213 -47.26 18.82 -9.46
C PRO A 213 -48.36 18.05 -10.21
N MET A 214 -47.99 17.07 -11.05
CA MET A 214 -48.97 16.22 -11.73
C MET A 214 -49.76 15.37 -10.74
N ASN A 215 -49.11 14.86 -9.68
CA ASN A 215 -49.77 14.11 -8.62
C ASN A 215 -50.74 14.98 -7.80
N ILE A 216 -50.43 16.25 -7.58
CA ILE A 216 -51.35 17.17 -6.88
C ILE A 216 -52.64 17.35 -7.71
N ILE A 217 -52.52 17.59 -9.01
CA ILE A 217 -53.67 17.84 -9.89
C ILE A 217 -54.54 16.59 -10.02
N THR A 218 -53.92 15.44 -10.28
CA THR A 218 -54.66 14.16 -10.37
C THR A 218 -55.25 13.75 -9.02
N GLY A 219 -54.56 14.01 -7.91
CA GLY A 219 -55.05 13.75 -6.55
C GLY A 219 -56.31 14.56 -6.20
N LEU A 220 -56.33 15.86 -6.50
CA LEU A 220 -57.51 16.72 -6.27
C LEU A 220 -58.76 16.22 -7.01
N TRP A 221 -58.58 15.64 -8.21
CA TRP A 221 -59.68 15.08 -9.01
C TRP A 221 -60.09 13.66 -8.59
N GLY A 222 -59.22 12.93 -7.90
CA GLY A 222 -59.55 11.64 -7.29
C GLY A 222 -60.29 11.76 -5.96
N MET A 223 -60.33 12.96 -5.37
CA MET A 223 -61.08 13.26 -4.16
C MET A 223 -62.51 13.70 -4.52
N ASN A 224 -63.50 13.31 -3.70
CA ASN A 224 -64.90 13.70 -3.87
C ASN A 224 -65.13 15.16 -3.46
N VAL A 225 -64.43 16.09 -4.10
CA VAL A 225 -64.49 17.54 -3.89
C VAL A 225 -64.96 18.19 -5.18
N TRP A 226 -65.73 19.28 -5.07
CA TRP A 226 -66.30 19.99 -6.21
C TRP A 226 -65.18 20.53 -7.11
N VAL A 227 -65.09 20.02 -8.33
CA VAL A 227 -64.09 20.48 -9.32
C VAL A 227 -64.69 21.55 -10.25
N PRO A 228 -63.88 22.53 -10.70
CA PRO A 228 -64.34 23.55 -11.64
C PRO A 228 -64.80 22.89 -12.95
N GLY A 229 -66.05 23.17 -13.36
CA GLY A 229 -66.71 22.57 -14.53
C GLY A 229 -67.85 21.60 -14.21
N GLN A 230 -68.11 21.27 -12.93
CA GLN A 230 -69.15 20.33 -12.52
C GLN A 230 -70.60 20.87 -12.65
N GLU A 231 -70.79 22.18 -12.78
CA GLU A 231 -72.13 22.81 -12.90
C GLU A 231 -72.76 22.65 -14.31
N TYR A 232 -71.98 22.28 -15.32
CA TYR A 232 -72.45 22.06 -16.69
C TYR A 232 -72.61 20.55 -16.94
N GLU A 233 -73.76 19.98 -16.57
CA GLU A 233 -74.11 18.58 -16.88
C GLU A 233 -74.13 18.35 -18.41
N GLY A 234 -73.02 17.83 -18.95
CA GLY A 234 -72.90 17.41 -20.36
C GLY A 234 -71.68 17.96 -21.10
N ASP A 235 -70.99 18.98 -20.57
CA ASP A 235 -69.84 19.59 -21.26
C ASP A 235 -68.50 19.08 -20.70
N LEU A 236 -67.96 18.02 -21.32
CA LEU A 236 -66.67 17.43 -20.98
C LEU A 236 -65.47 18.28 -21.41
N THR A 237 -65.70 19.47 -21.97
CA THR A 237 -64.66 20.38 -22.48
C THR A 237 -63.64 20.76 -21.41
N TRP A 238 -64.07 20.96 -20.16
CA TRP A 238 -63.15 21.26 -19.04
C TRP A 238 -62.19 20.10 -18.72
N PHE A 239 -62.68 18.86 -18.78
CA PHE A 239 -61.86 17.66 -18.57
C PHE A 239 -60.80 17.51 -19.67
N PHE A 240 -61.18 17.67 -20.93
CA PHE A 240 -60.25 17.61 -22.06
C PHE A 240 -59.24 18.77 -22.05
N CYS A 241 -59.65 19.97 -21.64
CA CYS A 241 -58.77 21.14 -21.58
C CYS A 241 -57.67 20.97 -20.51
N ILE A 242 -58.02 20.43 -19.33
CA ILE A 242 -57.08 20.22 -18.23
C ILE A 242 -56.14 19.03 -18.51
N THR A 243 -56.66 17.93 -19.08
CA THR A 243 -55.82 16.79 -19.49
C THR A 243 -54.83 17.19 -20.58
N LEU A 244 -55.26 17.97 -21.57
CA LEU A 244 -54.35 18.56 -22.57
C LEU A 244 -53.33 19.50 -21.90
N GLY A 245 -53.75 20.33 -20.94
CA GLY A 245 -52.87 21.21 -20.18
C GLY A 245 -51.78 20.46 -19.40
N LEU A 246 -52.13 19.34 -18.76
CA LEU A 246 -51.18 18.46 -18.07
C LEU A 246 -50.17 17.82 -19.02
N ILE A 247 -50.63 17.34 -20.19
CA ILE A 247 -49.75 16.79 -21.23
C ILE A 247 -48.78 17.87 -21.73
N CYS A 248 -49.28 19.06 -22.05
CA CYS A 248 -48.46 20.20 -22.46
C CYS A 248 -47.45 20.61 -21.38
N PHE A 249 -47.86 20.63 -20.10
CA PHE A 249 -46.97 20.91 -18.97
C PHE A 249 -45.88 19.84 -18.84
N GLY A 250 -46.23 18.56 -18.92
CA GLY A 250 -45.27 17.45 -18.91
C GLY A 250 -44.25 17.56 -20.05
N PHE A 251 -44.70 17.86 -21.27
CA PHE A 251 -43.82 18.10 -22.42
C PHE A 251 -42.94 19.35 -22.24
N ALA A 252 -43.48 20.44 -21.70
CA ALA A 252 -42.73 21.67 -21.45
C ALA A 252 -41.64 21.45 -20.39
N CYS A 253 -41.96 20.77 -19.28
CA CYS A 253 -40.99 20.41 -18.25
C CYS A 253 -39.96 19.40 -18.75
N TYR A 254 -40.35 18.43 -19.58
CA TYR A 254 -39.42 17.51 -20.24
C TYR A 254 -38.46 18.26 -21.18
N TYR A 255 -38.96 19.19 -21.98
CA TYR A 255 -38.13 19.98 -22.88
C TYR A 255 -37.19 20.92 -22.11
N ALA A 256 -37.66 21.53 -21.03
CA ALA A 256 -36.83 22.33 -20.14
C ALA A 256 -35.75 21.48 -19.46
N ALA A 257 -36.10 20.29 -18.96
CA ALA A 257 -35.15 19.34 -18.39
C ALA A 257 -34.08 18.92 -19.43
N ARG A 258 -34.50 18.59 -20.65
CA ARG A 258 -33.60 18.25 -21.75
C ARG A 258 -32.67 19.40 -22.12
N ARG A 259 -33.16 20.64 -22.08
CA ARG A 259 -32.37 21.84 -22.42
C ARG A 259 -31.39 22.25 -21.32
N VAL A 260 -31.76 22.08 -20.05
CA VAL A 260 -30.95 22.52 -18.90
C VAL A 260 -29.92 21.47 -18.48
N TYR A 261 -30.25 20.18 -18.57
CA TYR A 261 -29.39 19.10 -18.07
C TYR A 261 -28.54 18.40 -19.14
N LEU A 262 -28.60 18.82 -20.40
CA LEU A 262 -27.80 18.28 -21.53
C LEU A 262 -27.58 16.75 -21.41
N ILE A 263 -28.69 16.01 -21.44
CA ILE A 263 -28.64 14.61 -21.91
C ILE A 263 -28.49 14.65 -23.43
#